data_AF-A0A0J6S3R3-F1
#
_entry.id   AF-A0A0J6S3R3-F1
#
_cell.length_a   1.000
_cell.length_b   1.000
_cell.length_c   1.000
_cell.angle_alpha   90.00
_cell.angle_beta   90.00
_cell.angle_gamma   90.00
#
_symmetry.space_group_name_H-M   'P 1'
#
loop_
_entity.id
_entity.type
_entity.pdbx_description
1 polymer ?
#
loop_
_entity_poly.entity_id
_entity_poly.type
_entity_poly.pdbx_seq_one_letter_code
_entity_poly.pdbx_strand_id
1 'polypeptide(L)'
;MRPRPDEAVLRRVLHRALADPAATWSLGGFGAGATFRRDPDEPVEEPAGGRPGLVTPRGALVLAEAETLVPVAYETALGGDSWSHALALCRPLGLLPPCPAPRVSEIGPDAEAARSEDRDGVLFCLGLPLRQARFLARVRGKAVRAMRAACGRPADAALWSALPGLGAVLVAAQGRARIEVVLPDAHPGPRAHWFDKLLRQGRLHAATAPIPPGLAPVIHLHPPHPLTEDGYDRERHAAFQALLARWGDPALGALKASLLAGEAVTVPETRAARTLARVARAQRRCLAQSRDVRGIAMPP
;
A
#
# COMPACT_ATOMS: atom_id res chain seq x y z
N MET A 1 7.18 -18.35 17.47
CA MET A 1 7.07 -18.54 16.01
C MET A 1 5.61 -18.29 15.63
N ARG A 2 5.28 -17.17 14.96
CA ARG A 2 3.89 -16.95 14.51
C ARG A 2 3.53 -18.03 13.46
N PRO A 3 2.29 -18.52 13.41
CA PRO A 3 1.89 -19.51 12.41
C PRO A 3 2.16 -18.97 11.00
N ARG A 4 2.54 -19.88 10.08
CA ARG A 4 2.61 -19.58 8.65
C ARG A 4 1.30 -18.91 8.23
N PRO A 5 1.34 -17.91 7.32
CA PRO A 5 0.11 -17.35 6.77
C PRO A 5 -0.77 -18.48 6.23
N ASP A 6 -2.07 -18.36 6.43
CA ASP A 6 -3.04 -19.18 5.71
C ASP A 6 -3.05 -18.69 4.25
N GLU A 7 -2.07 -19.15 3.48
CA GLU A 7 -1.76 -18.66 2.13
C GLU A 7 -2.98 -18.75 1.22
N ALA A 8 -3.77 -19.82 1.36
CA ALA A 8 -5.00 -20.01 0.58
C ALA A 8 -6.05 -18.93 0.90
N VAL A 9 -6.20 -18.55 2.16
CA VAL A 9 -7.09 -17.46 2.57
C VAL A 9 -6.56 -16.11 2.12
N LEU A 10 -5.27 -15.84 2.33
CA LEU A 10 -4.68 -14.58 1.90
C LEU A 10 -4.82 -14.42 0.38
N ARG A 11 -4.54 -15.46 -0.40
CA ARG A 11 -4.76 -15.47 -1.86
C ARG A 11 -6.20 -15.10 -2.23
N ARG A 12 -7.21 -15.65 -1.54
CA ARG A 12 -8.62 -15.29 -1.78
C ARG A 12 -8.92 -13.83 -1.44
N VAL A 13 -8.37 -13.30 -0.35
CA VAL A 13 -8.54 -11.88 0.00
C VAL A 13 -7.88 -10.98 -1.04
N LEU A 14 -6.67 -11.28 -1.47
CA LEU A 14 -5.96 -10.52 -2.49
C LEU A 14 -6.70 -10.54 -3.83
N HIS A 15 -7.20 -11.71 -4.26
CA HIS A 15 -7.99 -11.83 -5.48
C HIS A 15 -9.27 -11.00 -5.43
N ARG A 16 -10.01 -11.04 -4.32
CA ARG A 16 -11.21 -10.19 -4.14
C ARG A 16 -10.88 -8.70 -4.16
N ALA A 17 -9.77 -8.31 -3.52
CA ALA A 17 -9.33 -6.92 -3.49
C ALA A 17 -8.81 -6.43 -4.85
N LEU A 18 -8.27 -7.30 -5.71
CA LEU A 18 -7.94 -6.96 -7.09
C LEU A 18 -9.20 -6.69 -7.94
N ALA A 19 -10.28 -7.42 -7.70
CA ALA A 19 -11.54 -7.21 -8.41
C ALA A 19 -12.25 -5.90 -8.03
N ASP A 20 -11.95 -5.33 -6.86
CA ASP A 20 -12.59 -4.13 -6.33
C ASP A 20 -11.87 -2.84 -6.78
N PRO A 21 -12.47 -2.00 -7.66
CA PRO A 21 -11.86 -0.75 -8.10
C PRO A 21 -11.69 0.29 -6.99
N ALA A 22 -12.46 0.19 -5.88
CA ALA A 22 -12.33 1.11 -4.76
C ALA A 22 -11.16 0.73 -3.82
N ALA A 23 -10.58 -0.46 -3.97
CA ALA A 23 -9.35 -0.82 -3.29
C ALA A 23 -8.15 -0.02 -3.83
N THR A 24 -7.29 0.43 -2.93
CA THR A 24 -6.03 1.09 -3.29
C THR A 24 -4.87 0.26 -2.78
N TRP A 25 -3.77 0.23 -3.53
CA TRP A 25 -2.58 -0.51 -3.19
C TRP A 25 -1.39 0.43 -3.05
N SER A 26 -0.44 0.08 -2.20
CA SER A 26 0.87 0.73 -2.18
C SER A 26 2.00 -0.27 -2.02
N LEU A 27 3.13 0.00 -2.66
CA LEU A 27 4.35 -0.80 -2.57
C LEU A 27 5.52 0.15 -2.41
N GLY A 28 6.31 -0.05 -1.36
CA GLY A 28 7.44 0.83 -1.05
C GLY A 28 7.81 0.81 0.41
N GLY A 29 8.65 1.76 0.79
CA GLY A 29 9.01 2.00 2.18
C GLY A 29 8.51 3.35 2.68
N PHE A 30 8.81 3.64 3.95
CA PHE A 30 8.44 4.92 4.53
C PHE A 30 9.23 6.06 3.86
N GLY A 31 8.53 6.88 3.09
CA GLY A 31 9.09 8.03 2.40
C GLY A 31 9.24 7.87 0.89
N ALA A 32 9.20 6.67 0.32
CA ALA A 32 9.14 6.52 -1.13
C ALA A 32 8.52 5.18 -1.56
N GLY A 33 7.82 5.20 -2.69
CA GLY A 33 7.09 4.05 -3.21
C GLY A 33 6.18 4.43 -4.37
N ALA A 34 5.25 3.53 -4.67
CA ALA A 34 4.18 3.76 -5.62
C ALA A 34 2.85 3.31 -5.04
N THR A 35 1.78 3.99 -5.47
CA THR A 35 0.39 3.65 -5.19
C THR A 35 -0.30 3.27 -6.48
N PHE A 36 -1.20 2.29 -6.43
CA PHE A 36 -2.04 1.90 -7.54
C PHE A 36 -3.51 2.03 -7.15
N ARG A 37 -4.25 2.77 -7.97
CA ARG A 37 -5.70 2.91 -7.96
C ARG A 37 -6.13 2.96 -9.42
N ARG A 38 -7.28 2.37 -9.73
CA ARG A 38 -7.92 2.47 -11.04
C ARG A 38 -9.30 3.10 -10.90
N ASP A 39 -9.82 3.61 -12.01
CA ASP A 39 -11.24 3.96 -12.07
C ASP A 39 -12.09 2.70 -12.27
N PRO A 40 -13.36 2.68 -11.82
CA PRO A 40 -14.25 1.53 -11.98
C PRO A 40 -14.33 1.02 -13.42
N ASP A 41 -14.43 1.95 -14.37
CA ASP A 41 -14.59 1.69 -15.80
C ASP A 41 -13.26 1.69 -16.58
N GLU A 42 -12.12 1.82 -15.89
CA GLU A 42 -10.81 1.78 -16.55
C GLU A 42 -10.55 0.37 -17.09
N PRO A 43 -10.13 0.22 -18.36
CA PRO A 43 -9.82 -1.08 -18.93
C PRO A 43 -8.67 -1.73 -18.16
N VAL A 44 -8.87 -3.01 -17.84
CA VAL A 44 -7.91 -3.83 -17.11
C VAL A 44 -7.51 -5.05 -17.92
N GLU A 45 -6.22 -5.33 -17.95
CA GLU A 45 -5.65 -6.55 -18.50
C GLU A 45 -4.90 -7.32 -17.41
N GLU A 46 -4.72 -8.62 -17.63
CA GLU A 46 -3.87 -9.45 -16.78
C GLU A 46 -2.38 -9.20 -17.07
N PRO A 47 -1.51 -9.13 -16.05
CA PRO A 47 -0.08 -9.05 -16.27
C PRO A 47 0.46 -10.23 -17.10
N ALA A 48 1.41 -9.92 -17.98
CA ALA A 48 2.08 -10.91 -18.80
C ALA A 48 2.67 -12.06 -17.96
N GLY A 49 2.47 -13.29 -18.43
CA GLY A 49 2.85 -14.51 -17.74
C GLY A 49 1.87 -15.00 -16.67
N GLY A 50 0.62 -14.50 -16.67
CA GLY A 50 -0.44 -14.97 -15.77
C GLY A 50 -0.18 -14.66 -14.29
N ARG A 51 0.62 -13.63 -14.01
CA ARG A 51 0.93 -13.22 -12.63
C ARG A 51 -0.29 -12.50 -12.04
N PRO A 52 -0.61 -12.71 -10.76
CA PRO A 52 -1.74 -12.01 -10.13
C PRO A 52 -1.50 -10.50 -10.14
N GLY A 53 -2.47 -9.72 -10.62
CA GLY A 53 -2.32 -8.28 -10.75
C GLY A 53 -3.28 -7.68 -11.77
N LEU A 54 -3.04 -6.42 -12.09
CA LEU A 54 -3.82 -5.62 -13.04
C LEU A 54 -2.89 -4.71 -13.84
N VAL A 55 -3.19 -4.55 -15.11
CA VAL A 55 -2.52 -3.60 -16.00
C VAL A 55 -3.56 -2.63 -16.54
N THR A 56 -3.29 -1.32 -16.45
CA THR A 56 -4.11 -0.26 -17.06
C THR A 56 -3.22 0.68 -17.87
N PRO A 57 -3.74 1.50 -18.80
CA PRO A 57 -2.92 2.43 -19.58
C PRO A 57 -1.99 3.32 -18.74
N ARG A 58 -2.37 3.61 -17.48
CA ARG A 58 -1.65 4.50 -16.57
C ARG A 58 -0.63 3.81 -15.68
N GLY A 59 -0.64 2.47 -15.59
CA GLY A 59 0.27 1.75 -14.72
C GLY A 59 -0.09 0.28 -14.55
N ALA A 60 0.58 -0.38 -13.62
CA ALA A 60 0.32 -1.78 -13.32
C ALA A 60 0.53 -2.10 -11.85
N LEU A 61 -0.16 -3.12 -11.38
CA LEU A 61 0.02 -3.76 -10.09
C LEU A 61 0.30 -5.23 -10.35
N VAL A 62 1.39 -5.77 -9.80
CA VAL A 62 1.71 -7.19 -9.83
C VAL A 62 1.98 -7.65 -8.39
N LEU A 63 1.27 -8.69 -7.96
CA LEU A 63 1.27 -9.24 -6.61
C LEU A 63 1.91 -10.63 -6.55
N ALA A 64 2.90 -10.89 -7.40
CA ALA A 64 3.59 -12.19 -7.41
C ALA A 64 4.15 -12.53 -6.01
N GLU A 65 3.79 -13.71 -5.51
CA GLU A 65 4.17 -14.23 -4.19
C GLU A 65 3.65 -13.43 -2.99
N ALA A 66 2.71 -12.50 -3.19
CA ALA A 66 2.17 -11.68 -2.10
C ALA A 66 1.43 -12.52 -1.04
N GLU A 67 0.92 -13.70 -1.40
CA GLU A 67 0.30 -14.64 -0.45
C GLU A 67 1.28 -15.26 0.55
N THR A 68 2.58 -15.19 0.27
CA THR A 68 3.65 -15.72 1.15
C THR A 68 4.05 -14.73 2.24
N LEU A 69 3.57 -13.49 2.14
CA LEU A 69 3.86 -12.41 3.08
C LEU A 69 3.06 -12.59 4.38
N VAL A 70 3.52 -11.93 5.44
CA VAL A 70 2.87 -11.95 6.75
C VAL A 70 1.83 -10.82 6.81
N PRO A 71 0.51 -11.12 6.77
CA PRO A 71 -0.53 -10.11 6.86
C PRO A 71 -0.61 -9.51 8.27
N VAL A 72 -0.78 -8.20 8.34
CA VAL A 72 -1.03 -7.43 9.57
C VAL A 72 -2.11 -6.39 9.29
N ALA A 73 -3.31 -6.60 9.81
CA ALA A 73 -4.42 -5.66 9.68
C ALA A 73 -4.41 -4.66 10.84
N TYR A 74 -4.62 -3.38 10.55
CA TYR A 74 -4.67 -2.35 11.59
C TYR A 74 -5.47 -1.12 11.16
N GLU A 75 -5.82 -0.31 12.15
CA GLU A 75 -6.41 1.02 11.97
C GLU A 75 -5.53 2.08 12.62
N THR A 76 -5.63 3.31 12.14
CA THR A 76 -4.90 4.45 12.67
C THR A 76 -5.79 5.68 12.68
N ALA A 77 -5.95 6.32 13.85
CA ALA A 77 -6.61 7.61 13.96
C ALA A 77 -5.81 8.71 13.25
N LEU A 78 -6.50 9.53 12.47
CA LEU A 78 -5.93 10.66 11.72
C LEU A 78 -6.22 12.02 12.40
N GLY A 79 -7.14 12.04 13.36
CA GLY A 79 -7.61 13.26 14.04
C GLY A 79 -9.12 13.41 13.89
N GLY A 80 -9.75 14.10 14.85
CA GLY A 80 -11.22 14.17 14.92
C GLY A 80 -11.86 12.79 14.90
N ASP A 81 -12.83 12.63 14.01
CA ASP A 81 -13.57 11.37 13.79
C ASP A 81 -13.04 10.58 12.58
N SER A 82 -11.89 10.98 12.03
CA SER A 82 -11.29 10.34 10.86
C SER A 82 -10.24 9.30 11.25
N TRP A 83 -10.21 8.21 10.50
CA TRP A 83 -9.20 7.16 10.62
C TRP A 83 -8.79 6.63 9.25
N SER A 84 -7.70 5.87 9.25
CA SER A 84 -7.24 5.06 8.14
C SER A 84 -7.25 3.59 8.55
N HIS A 85 -7.36 2.70 7.57
CA HIS A 85 -7.36 1.26 7.76
C HIS A 85 -6.51 0.60 6.67
N ALA A 86 -5.76 -0.44 7.02
CA ALA A 86 -4.88 -1.11 6.06
C ALA A 86 -4.62 -2.57 6.44
N LEU A 87 -4.39 -3.38 5.41
CA LEU A 87 -3.74 -4.68 5.51
C LEU A 87 -2.31 -4.53 5.00
N ALA A 88 -1.35 -4.48 5.93
CA ALA A 88 0.07 -4.53 5.59
C ALA A 88 0.49 -5.97 5.31
N LEU A 89 1.14 -6.19 4.18
CA LEU A 89 1.80 -7.45 3.84
C LEU A 89 3.28 -7.30 4.16
N CYS A 90 3.71 -7.98 5.21
CA CYS A 90 5.03 -7.83 5.79
C CYS A 90 5.99 -8.94 5.40
N ARG A 91 7.29 -8.64 5.46
CA ARG A 91 8.37 -9.63 5.35
C ARG A 91 9.28 -9.55 6.58
N PRO A 92 9.86 -10.66 7.04
CA PRO A 92 10.91 -10.63 8.05
C PRO A 92 12.06 -9.71 7.63
N LEU A 93 12.47 -8.80 8.52
CA LEU A 93 13.48 -7.78 8.24
C LEU A 93 14.82 -8.37 7.79
N GLY A 94 15.20 -9.54 8.32
CA GLY A 94 16.41 -10.25 7.91
C GLY A 94 16.42 -10.71 6.44
N LEU A 95 15.25 -10.78 5.80
CA LEU A 95 15.12 -11.13 4.37
C LEU A 95 15.05 -9.89 3.46
N LEU A 96 15.17 -8.69 4.03
CA LEU A 96 15.12 -7.43 3.30
C LEU A 96 16.52 -6.79 3.25
N PRO A 97 17.29 -7.03 2.17
CA PRO A 97 18.63 -6.49 2.06
C PRO A 97 18.57 -4.96 1.92
N PRO A 98 19.55 -4.23 2.53
CA PRO A 98 19.69 -2.81 2.27
C PRO A 98 19.92 -2.55 0.78
N CYS A 99 19.71 -1.29 0.35
CA CYS A 99 20.15 -0.88 -0.97
C CYS A 99 21.69 -1.00 -1.04
N PRO A 100 22.25 -1.73 -2.03
CA PRO A 100 23.69 -2.01 -2.08
C PRO A 100 24.53 -0.78 -2.35
N ALA A 101 23.98 0.22 -3.06
CA ALA A 101 24.66 1.48 -3.32
C ALA A 101 23.66 2.64 -3.49
N PRO A 102 23.86 3.79 -2.82
CA PRO A 102 22.98 4.94 -2.91
C PRO A 102 23.27 5.79 -4.16
N ARG A 103 23.30 5.15 -5.33
CA ARG A 103 23.57 5.81 -6.62
C ARG A 103 22.66 5.27 -7.71
N VAL A 104 22.40 6.11 -8.71
CA VAL A 104 21.76 5.70 -9.95
C VAL A 104 22.65 4.69 -10.65
N SER A 105 22.04 3.58 -11.09
CA SER A 105 22.74 2.50 -11.79
C SER A 105 21.82 1.87 -12.83
N GLU A 106 22.40 1.52 -13.98
CA GLU A 106 21.72 0.73 -15.00
C GLU A 106 21.62 -0.73 -14.55
N ILE A 107 20.45 -1.33 -14.71
CA ILE A 107 20.20 -2.75 -14.48
C ILE A 107 20.22 -3.51 -15.82
N GLY A 108 19.62 -2.94 -16.85
CA GLY A 108 19.41 -3.58 -18.16
C GLY A 108 17.92 -3.71 -18.50
N PRO A 109 17.54 -4.61 -19.43
CA PRO A 109 16.16 -4.80 -19.84
C PRO A 109 15.22 -5.22 -18.69
N ASP A 110 13.97 -4.77 -18.73
CA ASP A 110 12.94 -5.06 -17.74
C ASP A 110 12.19 -6.38 -17.98
N ALA A 111 12.88 -7.52 -17.84
CA ALA A 111 12.26 -8.83 -18.06
C ALA A 111 11.00 -9.08 -17.20
N GLU A 112 10.85 -8.40 -16.06
CA GLU A 112 9.72 -8.53 -15.15
C GLU A 112 8.60 -7.52 -15.43
N ALA A 113 8.66 -6.72 -16.50
CA ALA A 113 7.63 -5.73 -16.81
C ALA A 113 6.23 -6.36 -16.88
N ALA A 114 5.23 -5.61 -16.42
CA ALA A 114 3.85 -6.11 -16.38
C ALA A 114 3.30 -6.42 -17.78
N ARG A 115 3.65 -5.61 -18.78
CA ARG A 115 3.35 -5.86 -20.20
C ARG A 115 4.50 -6.54 -20.91
N SER A 116 4.21 -7.37 -21.91
CA SER A 116 5.24 -8.05 -22.72
C SER A 116 6.05 -7.07 -23.55
N GLU A 117 5.39 -6.10 -24.19
CA GLU A 117 6.03 -5.04 -24.96
C GLU A 117 6.89 -4.12 -24.08
N ASP A 118 6.66 -4.14 -22.76
CA ASP A 118 7.43 -3.31 -21.86
C ASP A 118 8.81 -3.89 -21.50
N ARG A 119 9.10 -5.15 -21.86
CA ARG A 119 10.25 -5.90 -21.33
C ARG A 119 11.60 -5.52 -21.91
N ASP A 120 11.61 -4.88 -23.08
CA ASP A 120 12.83 -4.38 -23.74
C ASP A 120 13.32 -3.04 -23.18
N GLY A 121 12.49 -2.36 -22.37
CA GLY A 121 12.82 -1.07 -21.78
C GLY A 121 13.98 -1.20 -20.78
N VAL A 122 14.85 -0.20 -20.72
CA VAL A 122 16.02 -0.23 -19.85
C VAL A 122 15.66 0.28 -18.46
N LEU A 123 15.85 -0.55 -17.44
CA LEU A 123 15.70 -0.21 -16.04
C LEU A 123 16.96 0.44 -15.47
N PHE A 124 16.72 1.48 -14.68
CA PHE A 124 17.70 2.13 -13.83
C PHE A 124 17.24 2.09 -12.38
N CYS A 125 18.08 1.63 -11.47
CA CYS A 125 17.86 1.77 -10.04
C CYS A 125 18.15 3.21 -9.63
N LEU A 126 17.24 3.85 -8.89
CA LEU A 126 17.43 5.21 -8.38
C LEU A 126 18.26 5.25 -7.08
N GLY A 127 18.67 4.10 -6.54
CA GLY A 127 19.57 4.03 -5.39
C GLY A 127 18.97 4.51 -4.07
N LEU A 128 17.65 4.61 -3.95
CA LEU A 128 17.03 5.05 -2.70
C LEU A 128 17.35 4.08 -1.55
N PRO A 129 17.57 4.58 -0.31
CA PRO A 129 17.97 3.76 0.84
C PRO A 129 16.77 3.01 1.45
N LEU A 130 16.00 2.30 0.62
CA LEU A 130 14.86 1.49 1.02
C LEU A 130 15.26 0.02 1.18
N ARG A 131 14.72 -0.63 2.21
CA ARG A 131 14.82 -2.09 2.41
C ARG A 131 13.63 -2.83 1.81
N GLN A 132 12.47 -2.18 1.82
CA GLN A 132 11.17 -2.77 1.49
C GLN A 132 10.96 -2.90 -0.02
N ALA A 133 11.62 -2.07 -0.81
CA ALA A 133 11.50 -2.07 -2.26
C ALA A 133 12.75 -1.50 -2.91
N ARG A 134 12.95 -1.82 -4.19
CA ARG A 134 13.77 -1.04 -5.11
C ARG A 134 12.89 -0.06 -5.84
N PHE A 135 13.42 1.15 -6.03
CA PHE A 135 12.75 2.19 -6.77
C PHE A 135 13.53 2.44 -8.04
N LEU A 136 12.87 2.20 -9.17
CA LEU A 136 13.49 2.10 -10.49
C LEU A 136 12.77 3.03 -11.47
N ALA A 137 13.46 3.39 -12.54
CA ALA A 137 12.89 4.06 -13.70
C ALA A 137 13.17 3.22 -14.94
N ARG A 138 12.12 2.83 -15.67
CA ARG A 138 12.20 2.19 -16.98
C ARG A 138 12.06 3.27 -18.05
N VAL A 139 13.00 3.32 -18.99
CA VAL A 139 13.02 4.28 -20.10
C VAL A 139 13.36 3.60 -21.43
N ARG A 140 13.07 4.28 -22.55
CA ARG A 140 13.34 3.80 -23.91
C ARG A 140 14.05 4.84 -24.77
N GLY A 141 14.64 4.36 -25.88
CA GLY A 141 15.20 5.21 -26.93
C GLY A 141 16.20 6.25 -26.41
N LYS A 142 16.02 7.52 -26.80
CA LYS A 142 16.93 8.62 -26.42
C LYS A 142 17.02 8.86 -24.91
N ALA A 143 16.00 8.51 -24.14
CA ALA A 143 15.99 8.69 -22.68
C ALA A 143 16.99 7.78 -21.96
N VAL A 144 17.37 6.64 -22.57
CA VAL A 144 18.40 5.74 -22.02
C VAL A 144 19.74 6.48 -21.86
N ARG A 145 20.13 7.29 -22.85
CA ARG A 145 21.37 8.08 -22.78
C ARG A 145 21.33 9.11 -21.65
N ALA A 146 20.19 9.76 -21.44
CA ALA A 146 20.00 10.72 -20.35
C ALA A 146 20.14 10.03 -18.98
N MET A 147 19.52 8.88 -18.79
CA MET A 147 19.63 8.10 -17.55
C MET A 147 21.05 7.58 -17.31
N ARG A 148 21.75 7.13 -18.36
CA ARG A 148 23.17 6.73 -18.28
C ARG A 148 24.08 7.87 -17.82
N ALA A 149 23.80 9.10 -18.23
CA ALA A 149 24.55 10.27 -17.78
C ALA A 149 24.35 10.58 -16.28
N ALA A 150 23.25 10.12 -15.68
CA ALA A 150 22.99 10.24 -14.25
C ALA A 150 23.64 9.12 -13.42
N CYS A 151 24.05 8.01 -14.04
CA CYS A 151 24.66 6.88 -13.34
C CYS A 151 25.91 7.29 -12.54
N GLY A 152 26.12 6.60 -11.41
CA GLY A 152 27.26 6.87 -10.52
C GLY A 152 26.99 7.97 -9.49
N ARG A 153 25.96 8.80 -9.68
CA ARG A 153 25.55 9.86 -8.74
C ARG A 153 24.32 9.43 -7.92
N PRO A 154 24.13 9.98 -6.71
CA PRO A 154 22.85 9.87 -6.01
C PRO A 154 21.72 10.44 -6.87
N ALA A 155 20.56 9.81 -6.85
CA ALA A 155 19.38 10.43 -7.42
C ALA A 155 19.04 11.69 -6.60
N ASP A 156 18.65 12.76 -7.28
CA ASP A 156 18.29 14.04 -6.68
C ASP A 156 16.94 14.56 -7.22
N ALA A 157 16.49 15.69 -6.68
CA ALA A 157 15.24 16.32 -7.08
C ALA A 157 15.22 16.72 -8.57
N ALA A 158 16.38 17.08 -9.15
CA ALA A 158 16.47 17.45 -10.56
C ALA A 158 16.25 16.25 -11.46
N LEU A 159 16.87 15.11 -11.15
CA LEU A 159 16.60 13.85 -11.84
C LEU A 159 15.13 13.47 -11.71
N TRP A 160 14.58 13.50 -10.49
CA TRP A 160 13.18 13.19 -10.23
C TRP A 160 12.22 14.03 -11.09
N SER A 161 12.42 15.35 -11.14
CA SER A 161 11.62 16.27 -11.95
C SER A 161 11.79 16.09 -13.46
N ALA A 162 12.91 15.53 -13.92
CA ALA A 162 13.14 15.27 -15.34
C ALA A 162 12.45 14.00 -15.85
N LEU A 163 12.17 13.02 -14.98
CA LEU A 163 11.61 11.71 -15.37
C LEU A 163 10.33 11.78 -16.21
N PRO A 164 9.33 12.65 -15.93
CA PRO A 164 8.16 12.80 -16.79
C PRO A 164 8.52 13.25 -18.21
N GLY A 165 9.46 14.18 -18.36
CA GLY A 165 9.93 14.64 -19.67
C GLY A 165 10.71 13.58 -20.46
N LEU A 166 11.19 12.53 -19.76
CA LEU A 166 11.83 11.36 -20.36
C LEU A 166 10.83 10.27 -20.75
N GLY A 167 9.53 10.43 -20.46
CA GLY A 167 8.51 9.40 -20.65
C GLY A 167 8.81 8.14 -19.84
N ALA A 168 9.38 8.30 -18.64
CA ALA A 168 9.77 7.17 -17.81
C ALA A 168 8.55 6.47 -17.21
N VAL A 169 8.68 5.16 -16.99
CA VAL A 169 7.79 4.41 -16.10
C VAL A 169 8.51 4.21 -14.77
N LEU A 170 7.95 4.74 -13.69
CA LEU A 170 8.47 4.49 -12.35
C LEU A 170 8.00 3.14 -11.84
N VAL A 171 8.90 2.44 -11.18
CA VAL A 171 8.67 1.08 -10.70
C VAL A 171 9.10 0.98 -9.25
N ALA A 172 8.16 0.69 -8.37
CA ALA A 172 8.46 0.19 -7.04
C ALA A 172 8.38 -1.35 -7.08
N ALA A 173 9.47 -2.04 -6.76
CA ALA A 173 9.54 -3.50 -6.86
C ALA A 173 10.09 -4.17 -5.59
N GLN A 174 9.50 -5.29 -5.20
CA GLN A 174 9.98 -6.17 -4.13
C GLN A 174 9.92 -7.62 -4.62
N GLY A 175 11.08 -8.19 -4.96
CA GLY A 175 11.11 -9.48 -5.65
C GLY A 175 10.39 -9.35 -7.00
N ARG A 176 9.38 -10.19 -7.22
CA ARG A 176 8.56 -10.19 -8.44
C ARG A 176 7.26 -9.39 -8.31
N ALA A 177 6.94 -8.91 -7.10
CA ALA A 177 5.85 -7.97 -6.90
C ALA A 177 6.30 -6.55 -7.28
N ARG A 178 5.43 -5.79 -7.94
CA ARG A 178 5.75 -4.44 -8.39
C ARG A 178 4.50 -3.58 -8.59
N ILE A 179 4.68 -2.28 -8.45
CA ILE A 179 3.75 -1.26 -8.97
C ILE A 179 4.51 -0.44 -10.01
N GLU A 180 3.91 -0.30 -11.18
CA GLU A 180 4.39 0.52 -12.29
C GLU A 180 3.50 1.75 -12.45
N VAL A 181 4.12 2.90 -12.70
CA VAL A 181 3.45 4.20 -12.86
C VAL A 181 4.00 4.84 -14.13
N VAL A 182 3.15 5.02 -15.13
CA VAL A 182 3.50 5.73 -16.36
C VAL A 182 3.54 7.22 -16.05
N LEU A 183 4.64 7.90 -16.38
CA LEU A 183 4.78 9.35 -16.18
C LEU A 183 4.48 10.14 -17.47
N PRO A 184 3.94 11.37 -17.35
CA PRO A 184 3.48 12.03 -16.12
C PRO A 184 2.27 11.30 -15.50
N ASP A 185 2.21 11.26 -14.17
CA ASP A 185 1.06 10.68 -13.47
C ASP A 185 -0.14 11.65 -13.43
N ALA A 186 -1.34 11.12 -13.21
CA ALA A 186 -2.58 11.88 -13.12
C ALA A 186 -3.37 11.46 -11.88
N HIS A 187 -4.06 12.41 -11.24
CA HIS A 187 -4.90 12.14 -10.07
C HIS A 187 -6.39 12.23 -10.43
N PRO A 188 -7.24 11.28 -10.00
CA PRO A 188 -6.91 9.99 -9.36
C PRO A 188 -6.18 9.03 -10.29
N GLY A 189 -5.41 8.07 -9.75
CA GLY A 189 -4.68 7.08 -10.55
C GLY A 189 -3.43 6.51 -9.87
N PRO A 190 -2.67 5.64 -10.56
CA PRO A 190 -1.36 5.20 -10.09
C PRO A 190 -0.42 6.38 -9.95
N ARG A 191 0.37 6.41 -8.86
CA ARG A 191 1.29 7.51 -8.55
C ARG A 191 2.56 7.02 -7.90
N ALA A 192 3.64 7.73 -8.16
CA ALA A 192 4.91 7.49 -7.50
C ALA A 192 5.22 8.65 -6.55
N HIS A 193 5.84 8.35 -5.41
CA HIS A 193 6.12 9.37 -4.40
C HIS A 193 7.53 9.23 -3.85
N TRP A 194 8.13 10.39 -3.59
CA TRP A 194 9.43 10.56 -2.97
C TRP A 194 9.35 11.70 -1.96
N PHE A 195 9.66 11.42 -0.70
CA PHE A 195 9.72 12.37 0.40
C PHE A 195 11.06 12.29 1.12
N ASP A 196 12.00 13.14 0.72
CA ASP A 196 13.37 13.23 1.27
C ASP A 196 13.41 13.30 2.79
N LYS A 197 12.54 14.13 3.37
CA LYS A 197 12.46 14.32 4.83
C LYS A 197 12.09 13.02 5.55
N LEU A 198 11.26 12.17 4.94
CA LEU A 198 10.84 10.90 5.53
C LEU A 198 11.91 9.81 5.33
N LEU A 199 12.55 9.76 4.16
CA LEU A 199 13.64 8.82 3.88
C LEU A 199 14.81 8.99 4.87
N ARG A 200 15.18 10.23 5.19
CA ARG A 200 16.23 10.52 6.17
C ARG A 200 15.94 10.02 7.58
N GLN A 201 14.68 9.73 7.91
CA GLN A 201 14.35 9.16 9.23
C GLN A 201 14.77 7.69 9.33
N GLY A 202 15.05 6.99 8.22
CA GLY A 202 15.52 5.60 8.22
C GLY A 202 14.49 4.60 8.75
N ARG A 203 13.21 4.98 8.78
CA ARG A 203 12.14 4.19 9.40
C ARG A 203 11.57 3.17 8.41
N LEU A 204 11.11 2.04 8.94
CA LEU A 204 10.49 1.01 8.11
C LEU A 204 9.00 1.30 7.82
N HIS A 205 8.32 2.01 8.73
CA HIS A 205 6.91 2.38 8.62
C HIS A 205 6.58 3.54 9.57
N ALA A 206 5.37 4.10 9.41
CA ALA A 206 4.84 5.14 10.29
C ALA A 206 4.75 4.66 11.75
N ALA A 207 4.81 5.59 12.70
CA ALA A 207 4.90 5.26 14.15
C ALA A 207 3.56 4.77 14.70
N THR A 208 2.51 5.08 13.94
CA THR A 208 1.14 4.74 14.23
C THR A 208 0.75 3.37 13.69
N ALA A 209 1.54 2.78 12.79
CA ALA A 209 1.31 1.43 12.30
C ALA A 209 1.85 0.42 13.32
N PRO A 210 1.00 -0.43 13.94
CA PRO A 210 1.40 -1.40 14.96
C PRO A 210 2.01 -2.65 14.29
N ILE A 211 3.04 -2.46 13.46
CA ILE A 211 3.75 -3.59 12.84
C ILE A 211 4.60 -4.28 13.91
N PRO A 212 4.50 -5.61 14.07
CA PRO A 212 5.29 -6.35 15.05
C PRO A 212 6.80 -6.20 14.85
N PRO A 213 7.59 -6.22 15.94
CA PRO A 213 9.06 -6.22 15.85
C PRO A 213 9.59 -7.32 14.93
N GLY A 214 10.64 -7.01 14.16
CA GLY A 214 11.26 -7.95 13.22
C GLY A 214 10.55 -8.08 11.88
N LEU A 215 9.43 -7.41 11.67
CA LEU A 215 8.73 -7.32 10.39
C LEU A 215 8.87 -5.93 9.77
N ALA A 216 8.84 -5.87 8.44
CA ALA A 216 8.66 -4.61 7.71
C ALA A 216 7.56 -4.79 6.66
N PRO A 217 6.64 -3.81 6.53
CA PRO A 217 5.60 -3.87 5.51
C PRO A 217 6.20 -3.53 4.14
N VAL A 218 5.90 -4.34 3.12
CA VAL A 218 6.40 -4.14 1.75
C VAL A 218 5.30 -3.72 0.78
N ILE A 219 4.09 -4.26 0.98
CA ILE A 219 2.87 -3.95 0.24
C ILE A 219 1.78 -3.60 1.25
N HIS A 220 0.92 -2.64 0.93
CA HIS A 220 -0.31 -2.39 1.67
C HIS A 220 -1.49 -2.51 0.72
N LEU A 221 -2.50 -3.25 1.17
CA LEU A 221 -3.86 -3.13 0.67
C LEU A 221 -4.60 -2.13 1.55
N HIS A 222 -5.25 -1.16 0.93
CA HIS A 222 -6.18 -0.22 1.54
C HIS A 222 -7.58 -0.55 0.99
N PRO A 223 -8.38 -1.38 1.70
CA PRO A 223 -9.74 -1.68 1.28
C PRO A 223 -10.61 -0.41 1.23
N PRO A 224 -11.76 -0.43 0.53
CA PRO A 224 -12.68 0.70 0.51
C PRO A 224 -13.02 1.16 1.93
N HIS A 225 -12.85 2.45 2.19
CA HIS A 225 -13.11 3.01 3.51
C HIS A 225 -14.63 3.04 3.77
N PRO A 226 -15.10 2.70 4.99
CA PRO A 226 -16.51 2.74 5.33
C PRO A 226 -17.07 4.14 5.45
N LEU A 227 -16.25 5.12 5.85
CA LEU A 227 -16.65 6.53 5.82
C LEU A 227 -16.38 7.09 4.42
N THR A 228 -17.45 7.41 3.68
CA THR A 228 -17.45 8.06 2.37
C THR A 228 -18.13 9.42 2.46
N GLU A 229 -18.18 10.15 1.34
CA GLU A 229 -18.94 11.41 1.25
C GLU A 229 -20.45 11.18 1.46
N ASP A 230 -20.96 10.01 1.03
CA ASP A 230 -22.37 9.59 1.19
C ASP A 230 -22.69 9.07 2.60
N GLY A 231 -21.72 9.05 3.51
CA GLY A 231 -21.89 8.64 4.90
C GLY A 231 -21.17 7.33 5.23
N TYR A 232 -21.75 6.56 6.16
CA TYR A 232 -21.10 5.40 6.76
C TYR A 232 -21.64 4.07 6.23
N ASP A 233 -20.81 3.37 5.45
CA ASP A 233 -21.07 2.05 4.89
C ASP A 233 -20.72 0.94 5.90
N ARG A 234 -21.76 0.24 6.36
CA ARG A 234 -21.64 -0.85 7.34
C ARG A 234 -21.05 -2.12 6.74
N GLU A 235 -21.24 -2.38 5.46
CA GLU A 235 -20.71 -3.58 4.81
C GLU A 235 -19.20 -3.45 4.64
N ARG A 236 -18.71 -2.29 4.19
CA ARG A 236 -17.27 -1.98 4.16
C ARG A 236 -16.65 -2.04 5.55
N HIS A 237 -17.36 -1.55 6.56
CA HIS A 237 -16.88 -1.63 7.94
C HIS A 237 -16.75 -3.09 8.38
N ALA A 238 -17.80 -3.90 8.21
CA ALA A 238 -17.82 -5.31 8.57
C ALA A 238 -16.74 -6.11 7.81
N ALA A 239 -16.55 -5.83 6.52
CA ALA A 239 -15.50 -6.42 5.70
C ALA A 239 -14.11 -6.15 6.29
N PHE A 240 -13.83 -4.92 6.72
CA PHE A 240 -12.56 -4.60 7.37
C PHE A 240 -12.44 -5.20 8.78
N GLN A 241 -13.53 -5.25 9.55
CA GLN A 241 -13.53 -5.91 10.87
C GLN A 241 -13.17 -7.40 10.76
N ALA A 242 -13.60 -8.09 9.69
CA ALA A 242 -13.20 -9.47 9.43
C ALA A 242 -11.68 -9.61 9.20
N LEU A 243 -11.04 -8.64 8.53
CA LEU A 243 -9.59 -8.62 8.36
C LEU A 243 -8.88 -8.38 9.70
N LEU A 244 -9.38 -7.46 10.53
CA LEU A 244 -8.83 -7.21 11.88
C LEU A 244 -8.95 -8.42 12.79
N ALA A 245 -10.10 -9.11 12.79
CA ALA A 245 -10.29 -10.30 13.60
C ALA A 245 -9.32 -11.43 13.20
N ARG A 246 -8.97 -11.51 11.90
CA ARG A 246 -8.09 -12.54 11.35
C ARG A 246 -6.60 -12.22 11.52
N TRP A 247 -6.20 -10.99 11.25
CA TRP A 247 -4.79 -10.59 11.09
C TRP A 247 -4.39 -9.34 11.89
N GLY A 248 -5.30 -8.81 12.72
CA GLY A 248 -4.98 -7.78 13.68
C GLY A 248 -4.29 -8.32 14.93
N ASP A 249 -3.85 -7.41 15.79
CA ASP A 249 -3.39 -7.76 17.13
C ASP A 249 -4.60 -8.20 17.98
N PRO A 250 -4.64 -9.44 18.51
CA PRO A 250 -5.78 -9.93 19.27
C PRO A 250 -6.10 -9.11 20.53
N ALA A 251 -5.09 -8.56 21.21
CA ALA A 251 -5.30 -7.75 22.41
C ALA A 251 -5.92 -6.39 22.04
N LEU A 252 -5.49 -5.80 20.93
CA LEU A 252 -6.14 -4.61 20.38
C LEU A 252 -7.56 -4.93 19.89
N GLY A 253 -7.79 -6.09 19.27
CA GLY A 253 -9.12 -6.53 18.86
C GLY A 253 -10.10 -6.65 20.02
N ALA A 254 -9.69 -7.28 21.12
CA ALA A 254 -10.51 -7.41 22.33
C ALA A 254 -10.84 -6.03 22.93
N LEU A 255 -9.83 -5.15 23.07
CA LEU A 255 -10.03 -3.78 23.55
C LEU A 255 -11.02 -3.01 22.66
N LYS A 256 -10.91 -3.17 21.33
CA LYS A 256 -11.82 -2.53 20.38
C LYS A 256 -13.26 -2.99 20.59
N ALA A 257 -13.48 -4.29 20.75
CA ALA A 257 -14.81 -4.87 20.95
C ALA A 257 -15.48 -4.29 22.19
N SER A 258 -14.78 -4.26 23.34
CA SER A 258 -15.29 -3.65 24.58
C SER A 258 -15.65 -2.17 24.40
N LEU A 259 -14.79 -1.39 23.74
CA LEU A 259 -15.04 0.03 23.50
C LEU A 259 -16.26 0.29 22.59
N LEU A 260 -16.47 -0.57 21.59
CA LEU A 260 -17.64 -0.51 20.70
C LEU A 260 -18.93 -0.93 21.42
N ALA A 261 -18.86 -1.91 22.32
CA ALA A 261 -19.97 -2.31 23.19
C ALA A 261 -20.32 -1.24 24.23
N GLY A 262 -19.42 -0.28 24.47
CA GLY A 262 -19.61 0.79 25.44
C GLY A 262 -19.22 0.40 26.86
N GLU A 263 -18.46 -0.67 27.02
CA GLU A 263 -17.92 -1.10 28.30
C GLU A 263 -16.90 -0.09 28.84
N ALA A 264 -16.89 0.10 30.15
CA ALA A 264 -15.88 0.87 30.83
C ALA A 264 -14.59 0.05 30.95
N VAL A 265 -13.67 0.23 29.99
CA VAL A 265 -12.36 -0.45 29.97
C VAL A 265 -11.21 0.53 30.10
N THR A 266 -10.22 0.18 30.92
CA THR A 266 -8.97 0.93 31.01
C THR A 266 -8.17 0.75 29.74
N VAL A 267 -7.89 1.85 29.03
CA VAL A 267 -7.06 1.82 27.82
C VAL A 267 -5.58 1.76 28.22
N PRO A 268 -4.82 0.74 27.80
CA PRO A 268 -3.38 0.68 28.08
C PRO A 268 -2.63 1.92 27.60
N GLU A 269 -1.57 2.31 28.30
CA GLU A 269 -0.76 3.50 27.98
C GLU A 269 0.17 3.30 26.77
N THR A 270 -0.19 2.42 25.84
CA THR A 270 0.53 2.25 24.58
C THR A 270 -0.02 3.19 23.52
N ARG A 271 0.86 3.61 22.58
CA ARG A 271 0.43 4.44 21.44
C ARG A 271 -0.65 3.74 20.62
N ALA A 272 -0.48 2.45 20.37
CA ALA A 272 -1.42 1.65 19.59
C ALA A 272 -2.81 1.59 20.26
N ALA A 273 -2.88 1.35 21.57
CA ALA A 273 -4.14 1.32 22.30
C ALA A 273 -4.85 2.69 22.33
N ARG A 274 -4.11 3.79 22.55
CA ARG A 274 -4.67 5.15 22.47
C ARG A 274 -5.21 5.48 21.09
N THR A 275 -4.47 5.14 20.05
CA THR A 275 -4.89 5.35 18.66
C THR A 275 -6.14 4.55 18.36
N LEU A 276 -6.16 3.25 18.71
CA LEU A 276 -7.34 2.39 18.56
C LEU A 276 -8.56 2.94 19.30
N ALA A 277 -8.39 3.41 20.54
CA ALA A 277 -9.51 3.93 21.32
C ALA A 277 -10.19 5.13 20.67
N ARG A 278 -9.42 5.99 19.99
CA ARG A 278 -9.96 7.09 19.18
C ARG A 278 -10.75 6.57 17.98
N VAL A 279 -10.22 5.56 17.28
CA VAL A 279 -10.92 4.91 16.14
C VAL A 279 -12.23 4.27 16.59
N ALA A 280 -12.21 3.49 17.68
CA ALA A 280 -13.41 2.83 18.21
C ALA A 280 -14.50 3.83 18.59
N ARG A 281 -14.13 4.96 19.20
CA ARG A 281 -15.07 6.04 19.53
C ARG A 281 -15.68 6.69 18.28
N ALA A 282 -14.87 6.94 17.26
CA ALA A 282 -15.35 7.48 15.98
C ALA A 282 -16.33 6.50 15.30
N GLN A 283 -15.95 5.23 15.19
CA GLN A 283 -16.81 4.18 14.61
C GLN A 283 -18.12 4.01 15.39
N ARG A 284 -18.10 4.08 16.72
CA ARG A 284 -19.32 4.03 17.55
C ARG A 284 -20.26 5.20 17.25
N ARG A 285 -19.75 6.41 17.05
CA ARG A 285 -20.57 7.57 16.65
C ARG A 285 -21.23 7.35 15.29
N CYS A 286 -20.47 6.92 14.29
CA CYS A 286 -21.02 6.61 12.96
C CYS A 286 -22.09 5.51 13.04
N LEU A 287 -21.83 4.43 13.79
CA LEU A 287 -22.75 3.32 13.95
C LEU A 287 -24.08 3.74 14.62
N ALA A 288 -24.02 4.66 15.59
CA ALA A 288 -25.20 5.23 16.24
C ALA A 288 -26.01 6.12 15.27
N GLN A 289 -25.36 7.05 14.56
CA GLN A 289 -26.02 7.94 13.60
C GLN A 289 -26.72 7.17 12.46
N SER A 290 -26.13 6.08 11.98
CA SER A 290 -26.77 5.22 10.96
C SER A 290 -27.97 4.41 11.49
N ARG A 291 -28.20 4.32 12.81
CA ARG A 291 -29.42 3.70 13.36
C ARG A 291 -30.59 4.68 13.34
N ASP A 292 -30.33 5.95 13.62
CA ASP A 292 -31.38 6.99 13.67
C ASP A 292 -31.99 7.29 12.29
N VAL A 293 -31.20 7.21 11.21
CA VAL A 293 -31.71 7.42 9.83
C VAL A 293 -32.70 6.32 9.39
N ARG A 294 -32.59 5.08 9.91
CA ARG A 294 -33.59 4.02 9.63
C ARG A 294 -34.81 4.08 10.55
N GLY A 295 -34.79 4.93 11.57
CA GLY A 295 -35.92 5.15 12.49
C GLY A 295 -36.94 6.18 12.01
N ILE A 296 -36.69 6.85 10.87
CA ILE A 296 -37.55 7.89 10.29
C ILE A 296 -38.17 7.39 8.98
N ALA A 297 -39.02 6.36 9.07
CA ALA A 297 -40.05 5.98 8.10
C ALA A 297 -41.06 5.13 8.88
N MET A 298 -42.36 5.41 9.02
CA MET A 298 -43.35 6.38 8.52
C MET A 298 -44.49 6.36 9.58
N PRO A 299 -45.13 7.47 9.99
CA PRO A 299 -46.45 7.39 10.64
C PRO A 299 -47.55 7.22 9.57
N PRO A 300 -48.72 6.64 9.93
CA PRO A 300 -49.71 6.12 8.98
C PRO A 300 -50.33 7.17 8.05
#